data_AF-A0A259KPH5-F1
#
_entry.id   AF-A0A259KPH5-F1
#
_cell.length_a   1.000
_cell.length_b   1.000
_cell.length_c   1.000
_cell.angle_alpha   90.00
_cell.angle_beta   90.00
_cell.angle_gamma   90.00
#
_symmetry.space_group_name_H-M   'P 1'
#
loop_
_entity.id
_entity.type
_entity.pdbx_description
1 polymer ?
#
loop_
_entity_poly.entity_id
_entity_poly.type
_entity_poly.pdbx_seq_one_letter_code
_entity_poly.pdbx_strand_id
1 'polypeptide(L)'
;MSATLALATLRIALTDLRNNALTDRAFIQTARSQEALFKALPPKFEEVWLELVDRLESSALFSEESCSFSQTDLLDNLALVLDKAEAKLTASN
;
A
#
# COMPACT_ATOMS: atom_id res chain seq x y z
N MET A 1 5.45 -5.48 -16.31
CA MET A 1 5.92 -4.50 -15.31
C MET A 1 6.93 -5.19 -14.42
N SER A 2 8.10 -4.61 -14.15
CA SER A 2 9.06 -5.19 -13.18
C SER A 2 8.60 -4.90 -11.75
N ALA A 3 9.06 -5.70 -10.77
CA ALA A 3 8.71 -5.50 -9.36
C ALA A 3 9.13 -4.10 -8.85
N THR A 4 10.28 -3.59 -9.29
CA THR A 4 10.75 -2.23 -8.97
C THR A 4 9.83 -1.15 -9.53
N LEU A 5 9.30 -1.33 -10.76
CA LEU A 5 8.37 -0.37 -11.36
C LEU A 5 7.00 -0.41 -10.65
N ALA A 6 6.55 -1.61 -10.26
CA ALA A 6 5.33 -1.80 -9.47
C ALA A 6 5.45 -1.11 -8.10
N LEU A 7 6.58 -1.28 -7.43
CA LEU A 7 6.89 -0.62 -6.16
C LEU A 7 6.88 0.91 -6.30
N ALA A 8 7.54 1.46 -7.33
CA ALA A 8 7.54 2.90 -7.58
C ALA A 8 6.13 3.44 -7.82
N THR A 9 5.30 2.70 -8.57
CA THR A 9 3.89 3.03 -8.82
C THR A 9 3.10 3.11 -7.52
N LEU A 10 3.28 2.15 -6.60
CA LEU A 10 2.63 2.17 -5.28
C LEU A 10 3.05 3.36 -4.43
N ARG A 11 4.34 3.71 -4.44
CA ARG A 11 4.83 4.87 -3.68
C ARG A 11 4.22 6.18 -4.17
N ILE A 12 4.16 6.37 -5.49
CA ILE A 12 3.51 7.54 -6.09
C ILE A 12 2.03 7.57 -5.68
N ALA A 13 1.31 6.46 -5.86
CA ALA A 13 -0.10 6.37 -5.48
C ALA A 13 -0.35 6.65 -3.98
N LEU A 14 0.55 6.19 -3.10
CA LEU A 14 0.47 6.46 -1.66
C LEU A 14 0.70 7.96 -1.35
N THR A 15 1.66 8.58 -2.03
CA THR A 15 1.90 10.03 -1.92
C THR A 15 0.70 10.82 -2.41
N ASP A 16 0.12 10.46 -3.55
CA ASP A 16 -1.08 11.11 -4.07
C ASP A 16 -2.28 10.92 -3.14
N LEU A 17 -2.44 9.75 -2.53
CA LEU A 17 -3.48 9.50 -1.53
C LEU A 17 -3.30 10.41 -0.30
N ARG A 18 -2.07 10.53 0.24
CA ARG A 18 -1.75 11.43 1.36
C ARG A 18 -2.02 12.90 1.03
N ASN A 19 -1.82 13.29 -0.22
CA ASN A 19 -2.06 14.65 -0.71
C ASN A 19 -3.53 14.90 -1.08
N ASN A 20 -4.42 13.91 -0.91
CA ASN A 20 -5.80 13.94 -1.41
C ASN A 20 -5.91 14.15 -2.94
N ALA A 21 -4.85 13.82 -3.69
CA ALA A 21 -4.81 13.83 -5.15
C ALA A 21 -5.31 12.50 -5.77
N LEU A 22 -5.39 11.44 -4.96
CA LEU A 22 -5.93 10.13 -5.33
C LEU A 22 -7.00 9.71 -4.31
N THR A 23 -8.07 9.05 -4.77
CA THR A 23 -9.10 8.51 -3.88
C THR A 23 -8.66 7.17 -3.28
N ASP A 24 -9.18 6.82 -2.10
CA ASP A 24 -8.88 5.54 -1.45
C ASP A 24 -9.16 4.37 -2.39
N ARG A 25 -10.31 4.39 -3.10
CA ARG A 25 -10.67 3.33 -4.06
C ARG A 25 -9.66 3.19 -5.20
N ALA A 26 -9.18 4.29 -5.76
CA ALA A 26 -8.19 4.24 -6.84
C ALA A 26 -6.84 3.72 -6.34
N PHE A 27 -6.44 4.09 -5.12
CA PHE A 27 -5.29 3.51 -4.46
C PHE A 27 -5.46 2.00 -4.21
N ILE A 28 -6.59 1.57 -3.64
CA ILE A 28 -6.90 0.15 -3.33
C ILE A 28 -6.85 -0.71 -4.60
N GLN A 29 -7.43 -0.23 -5.70
CA GLN A 29 -7.35 -0.92 -6.99
C GLN A 29 -5.91 -1.06 -7.46
N THR A 30 -5.15 0.04 -7.43
CA THR A 30 -3.73 0.04 -7.78
C THR A 30 -2.94 -0.91 -6.88
N ALA A 31 -3.23 -0.92 -5.58
CA ALA A 31 -2.57 -1.75 -4.57
C ALA A 31 -2.79 -3.25 -4.78
N ARG A 32 -4.00 -3.67 -5.20
CA ARG A 32 -4.34 -5.07 -5.49
C ARG A 32 -3.84 -5.54 -6.85
N SER A 33 -3.62 -4.64 -7.82
CA SER A 33 -3.16 -4.99 -9.17
C SER A 33 -1.64 -5.20 -9.33
N GLN A 34 -0.85 -5.19 -8.25
CA GLN A 34 0.62 -5.32 -8.32
C GLN A 34 1.12 -6.77 -8.28
N GLU A 35 0.62 -7.62 -9.18
CA GLU A 35 1.02 -9.04 -9.24
C GLU A 35 2.54 -9.24 -9.39
N ALA A 36 3.21 -8.34 -10.13
CA ALA A 36 4.66 -8.41 -10.32
C ALA A 36 5.44 -8.21 -9.01
N LEU A 37 4.90 -7.43 -8.09
CA LEU A 37 5.50 -7.21 -6.77
C LEU A 37 5.27 -8.44 -5.88
N PHE A 38 4.05 -8.99 -5.86
CA PHE A 38 3.72 -10.19 -5.07
C PHE A 38 4.52 -11.42 -5.52
N LYS A 39 4.75 -11.59 -6.82
CA LYS A 39 5.58 -12.68 -7.36
C LYS A 39 7.07 -12.54 -7.03
N ALA A 40 7.56 -11.32 -6.78
CA ALA A 40 8.97 -11.06 -6.50
C ALA A 40 9.31 -11.06 -5.00
N LEU A 41 8.30 -11.00 -4.13
CA LEU A 41 8.46 -10.93 -2.68
C LEU A 41 7.96 -12.22 -2.00
N PRO A 42 8.37 -12.49 -0.75
CA PRO A 42 7.83 -13.63 -0.01
C PRO A 42 6.32 -13.50 0.22
N PRO A 43 5.56 -14.61 0.29
CA PRO A 43 4.09 -14.60 0.39
C PRO A 43 3.58 -13.82 1.61
N LYS A 44 4.35 -13.79 2.69
CA LYS A 44 4.06 -13.00 3.89
C LYS A 44 3.89 -11.50 3.60
N PHE A 45 4.56 -10.98 2.57
CA PHE A 45 4.38 -9.58 2.16
C PHE A 45 2.97 -9.35 1.61
N GLU A 46 2.49 -10.24 0.73
CA GLU A 46 1.15 -10.15 0.13
C GLU A 46 0.07 -10.18 1.20
N GLU A 47 0.19 -11.10 2.18
CA GLU A 47 -0.74 -11.19 3.30
C GLU A 47 -0.84 -9.85 4.07
N VAL A 48 0.31 -9.33 4.54
CA VAL A 48 0.34 -8.08 5.32
C VAL A 48 -0.12 -6.89 4.48
N TRP A 49 0.26 -6.85 3.20
CA TRP A 49 -0.14 -5.78 2.29
C TRP A 49 -1.66 -5.74 2.09
N LEU A 50 -2.27 -6.90 1.79
CA LEU A 50 -3.70 -7.01 1.59
C LEU A 50 -4.50 -6.68 2.86
N GLU A 51 -4.02 -7.09 4.05
CA GLU A 51 -4.64 -6.71 5.32
C GLU A 51 -4.65 -5.18 5.55
N LEU A 52 -3.56 -4.48 5.24
CA LEU A 52 -3.49 -3.02 5.36
C LEU A 52 -4.42 -2.32 4.35
N VAL A 53 -4.48 -2.82 3.12
CA VAL A 53 -5.36 -2.29 2.06
C VAL A 53 -6.84 -2.51 2.41
N ASP A 54 -7.19 -3.65 3.01
CA ASP A 54 -8.55 -3.94 3.47
C ASP A 54 -8.98 -3.01 4.62
N ARG A 55 -8.08 -2.76 5.57
CA ARG A 55 -8.31 -1.76 6.63
C ARG A 55 -8.49 -0.35 6.06
N LEU A 56 -7.78 0.01 5.00
CA LEU A 56 -7.95 1.29 4.32
C LEU A 56 -9.34 1.38 3.66
N GLU A 57 -9.75 0.33 2.94
CA GLU A 57 -11.07 0.22 2.32
C GLU A 57 -12.19 0.39 3.35
N SER A 58 -12.07 -0.29 4.49
CA SER A 58 -13.01 -0.14 5.61
C SER A 58 -12.99 1.27 6.18
N SER A 59 -11.82 1.86 6.44
CA SER A 59 -11.72 3.22 6.99
C SER A 59 -12.35 4.28 6.08
N ALA A 60 -12.23 4.10 4.75
CA ALA A 60 -12.84 4.98 3.76
C ALA A 60 -14.38 4.88 3.73
N LEU A 61 -14.95 3.72 4.13
CA LEU A 61 -16.40 3.51 4.24
C LEU A 61 -17.00 4.09 5.53
N PHE A 62 -16.21 4.23 6.60
CA PHE A 62 -16.68 4.62 7.94
C PHE A 62 -16.19 6.03 8.39
N SER A 63 -15.93 6.93 7.46
CA SER A 63 -15.31 8.25 7.72
C SER A 63 -16.15 9.25 8.55
N GLU A 64 -17.32 8.88 9.10
CA GLU A 64 -18.17 9.79 9.88
C GLU A 64 -17.84 9.87 11.39
N GLU A 65 -17.08 8.92 11.99
CA GLU A 65 -16.91 8.88 13.46
C GLU A 65 -15.50 8.48 13.97
N SER A 66 -14.42 8.78 13.25
CA SER A 66 -13.08 8.41 13.71
C SER A 66 -12.34 9.54 14.43
N CYS A 67 -12.63 9.73 15.72
CA CYS A 67 -11.73 10.45 16.63
C CYS A 67 -10.62 9.56 17.22
N SER A 68 -10.57 8.24 16.90
CA SER A 68 -9.54 7.33 17.44
C SER A 68 -8.79 6.49 16.40
N PHE A 69 -9.22 6.43 15.14
CA PHE A 69 -8.47 5.77 14.07
C PHE A 69 -7.73 6.80 13.23
N SER A 70 -6.43 6.90 13.46
CA SER A 70 -5.53 7.77 12.70
C SER A 70 -5.29 7.14 11.33
N GLN A 71 -6.05 7.56 10.32
CA GLN A 71 -5.79 7.22 8.90
C GLN A 71 -4.31 7.46 8.53
N THR A 72 -3.69 8.51 9.08
CA THR A 72 -2.25 8.78 8.96
C THR A 72 -1.37 7.61 9.40
N ASP A 73 -1.70 6.95 10.49
CA ASP A 73 -0.95 5.81 11.04
C ASP A 73 -1.06 4.61 10.09
N LEU A 74 -2.24 4.38 9.51
CA LEU A 74 -2.42 3.36 8.48
C LEU A 74 -1.59 3.65 7.23
N LEU A 75 -1.58 4.89 6.76
CA LEU A 75 -0.77 5.32 5.63
C LEU A 75 0.73 5.21 5.92
N ASP A 76 1.16 5.37 7.18
CA ASP A 76 2.54 5.18 7.61
C ASP A 76 2.94 3.70 7.60
N ASN A 77 2.07 2.83 8.10
CA ASN A 77 2.26 1.38 8.02
C ASN A 77 2.37 0.88 6.58
N LEU A 78 1.56 1.42 5.65
CA LEU A 78 1.68 1.12 4.22
C LEU A 78 3.05 1.54 3.67
N ALA A 79 3.53 2.75 3.99
CA ALA A 79 4.85 3.21 3.57
C ALA A 79 5.97 2.30 4.10
N LEU A 80 5.91 1.94 5.38
CA LEU A 80 6.87 1.06 6.03
C LEU A 80 6.95 -0.33 5.36
N VAL A 81 5.80 -0.88 4.94
CA VAL A 81 5.76 -2.14 4.21
C VAL A 81 6.40 -2.02 2.83
N LEU A 82 6.19 -0.90 2.11
CA LEU A 82 6.86 -0.63 0.83
C LEU A 82 8.38 -0.47 0.98
N ASP A 83 8.86 0.17 2.05
CA ASP A 83 10.30 0.25 2.33
C ASP A 83 10.92 -1.14 2.59
N LYS A 84 10.21 -2.00 3.30
CA LYS A 84 10.65 -3.40 3.50
C LYS A 84 10.66 -4.17 2.18
N ALA A 85 9.69 -3.97 1.31
CA ALA A 85 9.67 -4.56 -0.03
C ALA A 85 10.89 -4.12 -0.85
N GLU A 86 11.21 -2.82 -0.86
CA GLU A 86 12.39 -2.30 -1.57
C GLU A 86 13.69 -2.92 -1.09
N ALA A 87 13.88 -2.98 0.23
CA ALA A 87 15.07 -3.58 0.83
C ALA A 87 15.20 -5.05 0.44
N LYS A 88 14.08 -5.79 0.38
CA LYS A 88 14.06 -7.18 -0.07
C LYS A 88 14.38 -7.33 -1.56
N LEU A 89 13.78 -6.51 -2.42
CA LEU A 89 14.04 -6.53 -3.87
C LEU A 89 15.51 -6.19 -4.18
N THR A 90 16.09 -5.25 -3.44
CA THR A 90 17.50 -4.86 -3.61
C THR A 90 18.46 -5.92 -3.07
N ALA A 91 18.10 -6.61 -1.98
CA ALA A 91 18.92 -7.69 -1.42
C ALA A 91 18.85 -9.01 -2.22
N SER A 92 17.83 -9.17 -3.06
CA SER A 92 17.66 -10.33 -3.95
C SER A 92 18.23 -10.12 -5.36
N ASN A 93 18.89 -8.99 -5.62
CA ASN A 93 19.50 -8.62 -6.89
C ASN A 93 21.02 -8.57 -6.78
#